data_AF-A0AAV4FTJ9-F1
#
_entry.id   AF-A0AAV4FTJ9-F1
#
_cell.length_a   1.000
_cell.length_b   1.000
_cell.length_c   1.000
_cell.angle_alpha   90.00
_cell.angle_beta   90.00
_cell.angle_gamma   90.00
#
_symmetry.space_group_name_H-M   'P 1'
#
loop_
_entity.id
_entity.type
_entity.pdbx_description
1 polymer ?
#
loop_
_entity_poly.entity_id
_entity_poly.type
_entity_poly.pdbx_seq_one_letter_code
_entity_poly.pdbx_strand_id
1 'polypeptide(L)'
;MLKIYQCRHPDINAKAHIAFFSMALIIFIAVIGVIYGSSVFWILYALFHMLVSLVLTAQIYYMGRWSIDRYIFNRLFLFIVSDFRRCSGPTYPNRFCLLLVGNIVNWGFAIYGANTQPSNFASFFLGIFIGNLLLYTLFYLIMKLLSRERLSWLVVVVILTSMMTWVASLYFFFDQLSNWQVSDV
;
A
#
# COMPACT_ATOMS: atom_id res chain seq x y z
N MET A 1 -13.08 -3.12 5.53
CA MET A 1 -12.06 -4.10 5.08
C MET A 1 -11.38 -4.82 6.24
N LEU A 2 -10.89 -4.13 7.28
CA LEU A 2 -10.17 -4.74 8.41
C LEU A 2 -10.97 -5.89 9.09
N LYS A 3 -12.27 -5.69 9.36
CA LYS A 3 -13.14 -6.72 9.92
C LYS A 3 -13.27 -7.98 9.06
N ILE A 4 -13.31 -7.84 7.73
CA ILE A 4 -13.43 -9.00 6.82
C ILE A 4 -12.16 -9.86 6.86
N TYR A 5 -11.01 -9.20 7.00
CA TYR A 5 -9.71 -9.88 7.13
C TYR A 5 -9.58 -10.58 8.50
N GLN A 6 -9.97 -9.89 9.59
CA GLN A 6 -10.00 -10.44 10.94
C GLN A 6 -10.91 -11.67 11.06
N CYS A 7 -12.07 -11.67 10.40
CA CYS A 7 -12.96 -12.84 10.39
C CYS A 7 -12.41 -14.04 9.61
N ARG A 8 -11.44 -13.84 8.70
CA ARG A 8 -10.85 -14.90 7.86
C ARG A 8 -9.53 -15.45 8.41
N HIS A 9 -8.82 -14.65 9.20
CA HIS A 9 -7.56 -15.00 9.85
C HIS A 9 -7.61 -14.58 11.33
N PRO A 10 -8.28 -15.36 12.20
CA PRO A 10 -8.47 -15.02 13.62
C PRO A 10 -7.15 -14.99 14.41
N ASP A 11 -6.09 -15.60 13.88
CA ASP A 11 -4.73 -15.64 14.41
C ASP A 11 -3.95 -14.34 14.19
N ILE A 12 -4.39 -13.48 13.27
CA ILE A 12 -3.71 -12.21 12.90
C ILE A 12 -4.41 -11.00 13.56
N ASN A 13 -5.27 -11.22 14.55
CA ASN A 13 -6.00 -10.12 15.16
C ASN A 13 -5.05 -9.19 15.94
N ALA A 14 -4.71 -8.05 15.32
CA ALA A 14 -3.80 -7.08 15.90
C ALA A 14 -4.36 -6.59 17.24
N LYS A 15 -3.54 -6.67 18.30
CA LYS A 15 -3.93 -6.15 19.61
C LYS A 15 -4.26 -4.66 19.47
N ALA A 16 -5.36 -4.23 20.07
CA ALA A 16 -5.90 -2.88 19.90
C ALA A 16 -4.84 -1.77 20.14
N HIS A 17 -4.00 -1.94 21.16
CA HIS A 17 -2.92 -0.99 21.45
C HIS A 17 -1.90 -0.84 20.31
N ILE A 18 -1.53 -1.93 19.62
CA ILE A 18 -0.59 -1.88 18.48
C ILE A 18 -1.23 -1.15 17.30
N ALA A 19 -2.51 -1.42 17.02
CA ALA A 19 -3.23 -0.76 15.95
C ALA A 19 -3.35 0.75 16.20
N PHE A 20 -3.79 1.16 17.40
CA PHE A 20 -3.89 2.59 17.76
C PHE A 20 -2.53 3.28 17.77
N PHE A 21 -1.49 2.62 18.27
CA PHE A 21 -0.12 3.15 18.24
C PHE A 21 0.37 3.36 16.80
N SER A 22 0.13 2.38 15.90
CA SER A 22 0.50 2.50 14.49
C SER A 22 -0.23 3.64 13.80
N MET A 23 -1.52 3.83 14.08
CA MET A 23 -2.30 4.95 13.53
C MET A 23 -1.79 6.30 14.05
N ALA A 24 -1.49 6.40 15.35
CA ALA A 24 -0.91 7.61 15.93
C ALA A 24 0.42 7.98 15.27
N LEU A 25 1.28 6.98 15.02
CA LEU A 25 2.57 7.18 14.34
C LEU A 25 2.37 7.67 12.89
N ILE A 26 1.44 7.08 12.15
CA ILE A 26 1.08 7.50 10.78
C ILE A 26 0.62 8.96 10.76
N ILE A 27 -0.28 9.36 11.68
CA ILE A 27 -0.77 10.74 11.80
C ILE A 27 0.38 11.69 12.17
N PHE A 28 1.23 11.29 13.11
CA PHE A 28 2.37 12.10 13.55
C PHE A 28 3.34 12.38 12.40
N ILE A 29 3.68 11.38 11.58
CA ILE A 29 4.49 11.55 10.36
C ILE A 29 3.79 12.50 9.39
N ALA A 30 2.48 12.35 9.19
CA ALA A 30 1.71 13.24 8.31
C ALA A 30 1.80 14.70 8.75
N VAL A 31 1.65 14.97 10.04
CA VAL A 31 1.75 16.33 10.60
C VAL A 31 3.17 16.89 10.46
N ILE A 32 4.20 16.10 10.75
CA ILE A 32 5.60 16.52 10.54
C ILE A 32 5.85 16.88 9.08
N GLY A 33 5.35 16.08 8.14
CA GLY A 33 5.53 16.33 6.72
C GLY A 33 4.81 17.59 6.21
N VAL A 34 3.69 17.95 6.84
CA VAL A 34 2.99 19.21 6.54
C VAL A 34 3.76 20.42 7.09
N ILE A 35 4.35 20.33 8.29
CA ILE A 35 5.02 21.47 8.94
C ILE A 35 6.45 21.66 8.42
N TYR A 36 7.20 20.58 8.23
CA TYR A 36 8.65 20.58 7.96
C TYR A 36 9.01 20.05 6.57
N GLY A 37 8.15 20.26 5.56
CA GLY A 37 8.24 19.75 4.19
C GLY A 37 9.46 20.20 3.37
N SER A 38 10.67 20.07 3.92
CA SER A 38 11.96 20.30 3.27
C SER A 38 12.27 19.21 2.25
N SER A 39 13.11 19.50 1.27
CA SER A 39 13.52 18.51 0.27
C SER A 39 14.23 17.29 0.88
N VAL A 40 14.94 17.47 2.00
CA VAL A 40 15.56 16.36 2.76
C VAL A 40 14.49 15.44 3.34
N PHE A 41 13.42 16.01 3.91
CA PHE A 41 12.30 15.22 4.42
C PHE A 41 11.65 14.37 3.31
N TRP A 42 11.45 14.95 2.13
CA TRP A 42 10.89 14.23 0.97
C TRP A 42 11.75 13.05 0.52
N ILE A 43 13.08 13.22 0.47
CA ILE A 43 14.02 12.13 0.12
C ILE A 43 14.00 11.03 1.19
N LEU A 44 14.06 11.39 2.47
CA LEU A 44 14.00 10.43 3.57
C LEU A 44 12.67 9.66 3.58
N TYR A 45 11.57 10.37 3.37
CA TYR A 45 10.24 9.77 3.25
C TYR A 45 10.18 8.80 2.07
N ALA A 46 10.67 9.18 0.89
CA ALA A 46 10.67 8.33 -0.29
C ALA A 46 11.48 7.03 -0.06
N LEU A 47 12.67 7.13 0.54
CA LEU A 47 13.50 5.97 0.87
C LEU A 47 12.83 5.05 1.89
N PHE A 48 12.25 5.63 2.94
CA PHE A 48 11.49 4.87 3.94
C PHE A 48 10.27 4.19 3.31
N HIS A 49 9.53 4.89 2.46
CA HIS A 49 8.37 4.35 1.77
C HIS A 49 8.73 3.16 0.86
N MET A 50 9.81 3.28 0.07
CA MET A 50 10.31 2.17 -0.77
C MET A 50 10.73 0.95 0.06
N LEU A 51 11.35 1.17 1.22
CA LEU A 51 11.75 0.08 2.11
C LEU A 51 10.54 -0.61 2.74
N VAL A 52 9.56 0.17 3.23
CA VAL A 52 8.33 -0.37 3.82
C VAL A 52 7.51 -1.12 2.79
N SER A 53 7.37 -0.62 1.56
CA SER A 53 6.63 -1.31 0.49
C SER A 53 7.28 -2.65 0.12
N LEU A 54 8.62 -2.72 0.10
CA LEU A 54 9.36 -3.98 -0.08
C LEU A 54 9.10 -4.98 1.05
N VAL A 55 9.17 -4.53 2.31
CA VAL A 55 8.92 -5.41 3.47
C VAL A 55 7.47 -5.92 3.46
N LEU A 56 6.51 -5.04 3.15
CA LEU A 56 5.09 -5.41 3.07
C LEU A 56 4.83 -6.42 1.95
N THR A 57 5.43 -6.23 0.77
CA THR A 57 5.26 -7.18 -0.34
C THR A 57 5.92 -8.53 -0.05
N ALA A 58 7.06 -8.55 0.64
CA ALA A 58 7.67 -9.78 1.14
C ALA A 58 6.76 -10.50 2.14
N GLN A 59 6.14 -9.78 3.08
CA GLN A 59 5.19 -10.33 4.05
C GLN A 59 3.94 -10.92 3.36
N ILE A 60 3.38 -10.23 2.37
CA ILE A 60 2.21 -10.69 1.60
C ILE A 60 2.56 -11.93 0.76
N TYR A 61 3.74 -11.97 0.14
CA TYR A 61 4.18 -13.11 -0.66
C TYR A 61 4.25 -14.41 0.17
N TYR A 62 4.76 -14.32 1.40
CA TYR A 62 4.87 -15.46 2.33
C TYR A 62 3.64 -15.63 3.24
N MET A 63 2.49 -15.04 2.88
CA MET A 63 1.21 -15.19 3.57
C MET A 63 1.27 -14.87 5.08
N GLY A 64 2.10 -13.91 5.49
CA GLY A 64 2.22 -13.50 6.88
C GLY A 64 2.74 -14.57 7.85
N ARG A 65 3.17 -15.75 7.36
CA ARG A 65 3.83 -16.79 8.18
C ARG A 65 5.25 -16.41 8.58
N TRP A 66 5.72 -15.23 8.16
CA TRP A 66 7.07 -14.78 8.33
C TRP A 66 7.15 -13.80 9.50
N SER A 67 7.69 -14.24 10.64
CA SER A 67 7.94 -13.36 11.79
C SER A 67 8.97 -12.28 11.43
N ILE A 68 8.72 -11.06 11.91
CA ILE A 68 9.65 -9.95 11.70
C ILE A 68 10.81 -10.07 12.70
N ASP A 69 11.84 -10.85 12.36
CA ASP A 69 13.08 -10.97 13.14
C ASP A 69 14.20 -10.01 12.66
N ARG A 70 15.11 -9.60 13.55
CA ARG A 70 16.23 -8.68 13.20
C ARG A 70 17.12 -9.14 12.03
N TYR A 71 17.13 -10.43 11.72
CA TYR A 71 17.89 -11.02 10.61
C TYR A 71 17.16 -11.00 9.25
N ILE A 72 15.97 -10.40 9.16
CA ILE A 72 15.18 -10.30 7.91
C ILE A 72 15.98 -9.67 6.78
N PHE A 73 16.66 -8.54 7.02
CA PHE A 73 17.38 -7.85 5.95
C PHE A 73 18.48 -8.72 5.36
N ASN A 74 19.26 -9.40 6.21
CA ASN A 74 20.28 -10.33 5.75
C ASN A 74 19.66 -11.52 5.04
N ARG A 75 18.51 -12.04 5.50
CA ARG A 75 17.85 -13.19 4.87
C ARG A 75 17.20 -12.83 3.53
N LEU A 76 16.56 -11.66 3.41
CA LEU A 76 16.04 -11.13 2.15
C LEU A 76 17.18 -10.85 1.18
N PHE A 77 18.26 -10.23 1.64
CA PHE A 77 19.43 -9.95 0.82
C PHE A 77 20.11 -11.24 0.32
N LEU A 78 20.34 -12.20 1.22
CA LEU A 78 20.89 -13.51 0.85
C LEU A 78 19.95 -14.26 -0.10
N PHE A 79 18.63 -14.17 0.10
CA PHE A 79 17.65 -14.78 -0.79
C PHE A 79 17.69 -14.17 -2.18
N ILE A 80 17.66 -12.84 -2.30
CA ILE A 80 17.81 -12.11 -3.57
C ILE A 80 19.12 -12.49 -4.26
N VAL A 81 20.24 -12.47 -3.55
CA VAL A 81 21.57 -12.82 -4.09
C VAL A 81 21.64 -14.28 -4.51
N SER A 82 21.00 -15.19 -3.76
CA SER A 82 20.97 -16.62 -4.08
C SER A 82 20.04 -16.97 -5.24
N ASP A 83 18.89 -16.31 -5.36
CA ASP A 83 17.93 -16.49 -6.47
C ASP A 83 18.50 -15.92 -7.77
N PHE A 84 19.17 -14.76 -7.70
CA PHE A 84 19.87 -14.19 -8.87
C PHE A 84 20.98 -15.10 -9.39
N ARG A 85 21.62 -15.88 -8.50
CA ARG A 85 22.64 -16.88 -8.86
C ARG A 85 22.08 -18.21 -9.32
N ARG A 86 20.90 -18.63 -8.84
CA ARG A 86 20.36 -19.96 -9.12
C ARG A 86 19.35 -20.02 -10.27
N CYS A 87 18.95 -18.89 -10.86
CA CYS A 87 17.94 -18.82 -11.92
C CYS A 87 16.70 -19.69 -11.61
N SER A 88 16.40 -19.86 -10.33
CA SER A 88 15.30 -20.72 -9.88
C SER A 88 14.04 -19.88 -9.94
N GLY A 89 13.07 -20.31 -10.75
CA GLY A 89 11.84 -19.57 -10.96
C GLY A 89 11.08 -19.32 -9.66
N PRO A 90 10.28 -18.24 -9.56
CA PRO A 90 9.53 -17.91 -8.36
C PRO A 90 8.55 -19.04 -8.00
N THR A 91 8.49 -19.43 -6.73
CA THR A 91 7.65 -20.54 -6.24
C THR A 91 6.16 -20.34 -6.57
N TYR A 92 5.69 -19.08 -6.65
CA TYR A 92 4.33 -18.71 -7.05
C TYR A 92 4.35 -17.59 -8.11
N PRO A 93 4.45 -17.91 -9.42
CA PRO A 93 4.69 -16.92 -10.47
C PRO A 93 3.55 -15.90 -10.60
N ASN A 94 2.29 -16.33 -10.54
CA ASN A 94 1.14 -15.42 -10.66
C ASN A 94 1.11 -14.38 -9.53
N ARG A 95 1.33 -14.81 -8.28
CA ARG A 95 1.37 -13.90 -7.12
C ARG A 95 2.57 -12.97 -7.18
N PHE A 96 3.72 -13.49 -7.63
CA PHE A 96 4.94 -12.72 -7.79
C PHE A 96 4.78 -11.59 -8.80
N CYS A 97 4.26 -11.88 -10.00
CA CYS A 97 4.04 -10.86 -11.03
C CYS A 97 3.11 -9.73 -10.55
N LEU A 98 2.01 -10.09 -9.87
CA LEU A 98 1.08 -9.11 -9.33
C LEU A 98 1.70 -8.23 -8.23
N LEU A 99 2.52 -8.80 -7.33
CA LEU A 99 3.21 -8.03 -6.30
C LEU A 99 4.35 -7.17 -6.87
N LEU A 100 4.98 -7.62 -7.96
CA LEU A 100 5.98 -6.85 -8.68
C LEU A 100 5.36 -5.58 -9.29
N VAL A 101 4.21 -5.71 -9.96
CA VAL A 101 3.44 -4.56 -10.48
C VAL A 101 3.08 -3.61 -9.34
N GLY A 102 2.65 -4.14 -8.19
CA GLY A 102 2.35 -3.34 -6.99
C GLY A 102 3.55 -2.55 -6.44
N ASN A 103 4.74 -3.14 -6.42
CA ASN A 103 5.96 -2.44 -6.03
C ASN A 103 6.33 -1.34 -7.02
N ILE A 104 6.24 -1.61 -8.32
CA ILE A 104 6.55 -0.62 -9.37
C ILE A 104 5.64 0.61 -9.20
N VAL A 105 4.35 0.41 -8.94
CA VAL A 105 3.40 1.50 -8.69
C VAL A 105 3.78 2.28 -7.42
N ASN A 106 4.10 1.59 -6.32
CA ASN A 106 4.51 2.24 -5.06
C ASN A 106 5.82 3.03 -5.19
N TRP A 107 6.81 2.49 -5.90
CA TRP A 107 8.04 3.21 -6.19
C TRP A 107 7.79 4.40 -7.12
N GLY A 108 6.85 4.27 -8.08
CA GLY A 108 6.36 5.38 -8.88
C GLY A 108 5.83 6.51 -8.01
N PHE A 109 5.00 6.22 -6.99
CA PHE A 109 4.54 7.23 -6.04
C PHE A 109 5.69 7.86 -5.24
N ALA A 110 6.66 7.06 -4.78
CA ALA A 110 7.81 7.58 -4.03
C ALA A 110 8.67 8.54 -4.87
N ILE A 111 8.97 8.16 -6.12
CA ILE A 111 9.75 8.98 -7.06
C ILE A 111 8.97 10.24 -7.44
N TYR A 112 7.66 10.11 -7.69
CA TYR A 112 6.81 11.27 -7.96
C TYR A 112 6.85 12.26 -6.80
N GLY A 113 6.65 11.80 -5.56
CA GLY A 113 6.71 12.66 -4.37
C GLY A 113 8.06 13.34 -4.18
N ALA A 114 9.17 12.63 -4.44
CA ALA A 114 10.51 13.20 -4.34
C ALA A 114 10.78 14.31 -5.37
N ASN A 115 10.22 14.18 -6.58
CA ASN A 115 10.41 15.12 -7.69
C ASN A 115 9.48 16.34 -7.62
N THR A 116 8.19 16.12 -7.38
CA THR A 116 7.17 17.19 -7.46
C THR A 116 6.99 17.95 -6.16
N GLN A 117 7.39 17.36 -5.01
CA GLN A 117 7.31 17.96 -3.67
C GLN A 117 6.01 18.75 -3.46
N PRO A 118 4.83 18.10 -3.55
CA PRO A 118 3.56 18.80 -3.49
C PRO A 118 3.39 19.56 -2.18
N SER A 119 2.81 20.77 -2.25
CA SER A 119 2.64 21.67 -1.10
C SER A 119 1.84 21.05 0.05
N ASN A 120 0.88 20.17 -0.27
CA ASN A 120 0.04 19.47 0.69
C ASN A 120 0.48 18.01 0.88
N PHE A 121 1.49 17.79 1.75
CA PHE A 121 2.00 16.45 2.08
C PHE A 121 0.89 15.50 2.55
N ALA A 122 -0.07 15.98 3.35
CA ALA A 122 -1.16 15.16 3.87
C ALA A 122 -2.06 14.59 2.75
N SER A 123 -2.42 15.38 1.74
CA SER A 123 -3.23 14.92 0.60
C SER A 123 -2.45 13.92 -0.26
N PHE A 124 -1.15 14.14 -0.44
CA PHE A 124 -0.27 13.19 -1.11
C PHE A 124 -0.17 11.86 -0.36
N PHE A 125 0.05 11.92 0.95
CA PHE A 125 0.15 10.76 1.83
C PHE A 125 -1.16 9.95 1.89
N LEU A 126 -2.30 10.64 1.97
CA LEU A 126 -3.62 10.02 1.88
C LEU A 126 -3.84 9.38 0.50
N GLY A 127 -3.42 10.04 -0.57
CA GLY A 127 -3.46 9.52 -1.92
C GLY A 127 -2.70 8.19 -2.06
N ILE A 128 -1.53 8.05 -1.41
CA ILE A 128 -0.78 6.79 -1.36
C ILE A 128 -1.56 5.69 -0.64
N PHE A 129 -2.23 5.99 0.49
CA PHE A 129 -3.06 5.02 1.18
C PHE A 129 -4.25 4.56 0.34
N ILE A 130 -4.94 5.49 -0.32
CA ILE A 130 -6.06 5.17 -1.21
C ILE A 130 -5.55 4.35 -2.40
N GLY A 131 -4.45 4.76 -3.03
CA GLY A 131 -3.82 4.02 -4.14
C GLY A 131 -3.44 2.60 -3.75
N ASN A 132 -2.84 2.39 -2.58
CA ASN A 132 -2.53 1.06 -2.07
C ASN A 132 -3.77 0.23 -1.73
N LEU A 133 -4.82 0.85 -1.19
CA LEU A 133 -6.09 0.18 -0.96
C LEU A 133 -6.69 -0.32 -2.29
N LEU A 134 -6.73 0.55 -3.31
CA LEU A 134 -7.20 0.20 -4.65
C LEU A 134 -6.37 -0.94 -5.25
N LEU A 135 -5.04 -0.83 -5.21
CA LEU A 135 -4.12 -1.84 -5.72
C LEU A 135 -4.33 -3.19 -5.02
N TYR A 136 -4.51 -3.19 -3.69
CA TYR A 136 -4.81 -4.40 -2.93
C TYR A 136 -6.16 -5.03 -3.32
N THR A 137 -7.19 -4.21 -3.56
CA THR A 137 -8.47 -4.73 -4.06
C THR A 137 -8.37 -5.32 -5.47
N LEU A 138 -7.63 -4.67 -6.37
CA LEU A 138 -7.37 -5.17 -7.72
C LEU A 138 -6.57 -6.48 -7.68
N PHE A 139 -5.55 -6.55 -6.83
CA PHE A 139 -4.78 -7.77 -6.58
C PHE A 139 -5.70 -8.94 -6.21
N TYR A 140 -6.59 -8.75 -5.24
CA TYR A 140 -7.53 -9.77 -4.81
C TYR A 140 -8.53 -10.15 -5.90
N LEU A 141 -9.04 -9.17 -6.63
CA LEU A 141 -9.98 -9.39 -7.73
C LEU A 141 -9.32 -10.24 -8.83
N ILE A 142 -8.13 -9.88 -9.28
CA ILE A 142 -7.37 -10.62 -10.29
C ILE A 142 -7.05 -12.03 -9.81
N MET A 143 -6.60 -12.19 -8.56
CA MET A 143 -6.32 -13.53 -8.00
C MET A 143 -7.57 -14.42 -7.98
N LYS A 144 -8.75 -13.84 -7.71
CA LYS A 144 -10.01 -14.57 -7.73
C LYS A 144 -10.46 -14.95 -9.15
N LEU A 145 -10.22 -14.07 -10.13
CA LEU A 145 -10.42 -14.34 -11.56
C LEU A 145 -9.47 -15.44 -12.07
N LEU A 146 -8.19 -15.39 -11.72
CA LEU A 146 -7.19 -16.41 -12.08
C LEU A 146 -7.51 -17.78 -11.49
N SER A 147 -8.09 -17.82 -10.29
CA SER A 147 -8.50 -19.06 -9.62
C SER A 147 -9.82 -19.64 -10.17
N ARG A 148 -10.44 -18.97 -11.16
CA ARG A 148 -11.73 -19.36 -11.79
C ARG A 148 -12.86 -19.61 -10.78
N GLU A 149 -12.83 -18.93 -9.64
CA GLU A 149 -13.91 -19.02 -8.67
C GLU A 149 -15.18 -18.36 -9.22
N ARG A 150 -16.33 -19.02 -9.05
CA ARG A 150 -17.61 -18.46 -9.47
C ARG A 150 -17.99 -17.32 -8.53
N LEU A 151 -17.98 -16.09 -9.05
CA LEU A 151 -18.51 -14.93 -8.36
C LEU A 151 -20.04 -14.98 -8.44
N SER A 152 -20.72 -14.90 -7.31
CA SER A 152 -22.17 -14.75 -7.31
C SER A 152 -22.55 -13.40 -7.94
N TRP A 153 -23.70 -13.35 -8.61
CA TRP A 153 -24.19 -12.13 -9.27
C TRP A 153 -24.23 -10.92 -8.33
N LEU A 154 -24.69 -11.14 -7.09
CA LEU A 154 -24.75 -10.10 -6.06
C LEU A 154 -23.35 -9.49 -5.78
N VAL A 155 -22.30 -10.31 -5.72
CA VAL A 155 -20.93 -9.83 -5.50
C VAL A 155 -20.45 -8.97 -6.68
N VAL A 156 -20.81 -9.33 -7.91
CA VAL A 156 -20.46 -8.53 -9.09
C VAL A 156 -21.14 -7.16 -9.03
N VAL A 157 -22.43 -7.11 -8.70
CA VAL A 157 -23.18 -5.84 -8.55
C VAL A 157 -22.56 -4.97 -7.45
N VAL A 158 -22.20 -5.56 -6.30
CA VAL A 158 -21.55 -4.83 -5.20
C VAL A 158 -20.18 -4.29 -5.60
N ILE A 159 -19.37 -5.05 -6.34
CA ILE A 159 -18.07 -4.57 -6.83
C ILE A 159 -18.27 -3.38 -7.77
N LEU A 160 -19.18 -3.47 -8.74
CA LEU A 160 -19.43 -2.40 -9.70
C LEU A 160 -19.91 -1.11 -9.02
N THR A 161 -20.91 -1.23 -8.14
CA THR A 161 -21.41 -0.08 -7.37
C THR A 161 -20.36 0.52 -6.43
N SER A 162 -19.50 -0.31 -5.82
CA SER A 162 -18.36 0.18 -5.03
C SER A 162 -17.34 0.91 -5.89
N MET A 163 -17.03 0.44 -7.10
CA MET A 163 -16.10 1.11 -8.00
C MET A 163 -16.64 2.47 -8.45
N MET A 164 -17.94 2.56 -8.76
CA MET A 164 -18.59 3.82 -9.13
C MET A 164 -18.52 4.85 -7.99
N THR A 165 -18.83 4.43 -6.75
CA THR A 165 -18.78 5.34 -5.59
C THR A 165 -17.35 5.79 -5.28
N TRP A 166 -16.36 4.93 -5.46
CA TRP A 166 -14.94 5.29 -5.30
C TRP A 166 -14.46 6.29 -6.34
N VAL A 167 -14.80 6.08 -7.63
CA VAL A 167 -14.46 7.03 -8.69
C VAL A 167 -15.09 8.39 -8.43
N ALA A 168 -16.37 8.43 -8.04
CA ALA A 168 -17.05 9.67 -7.68
C ALA A 168 -16.37 10.36 -6.48
N SER A 169 -16.04 9.59 -5.42
CA SER A 169 -15.35 10.14 -4.26
C SER A 169 -13.97 10.70 -4.59
N LEU A 170 -13.19 10.03 -5.45
CA LEU A 170 -11.88 10.51 -5.88
C LEU A 170 -11.99 11.77 -6.73
N TYR A 171 -12.99 11.84 -7.60
CA TYR A 171 -13.26 13.04 -8.38
C TYR A 171 -13.50 14.25 -7.46
N PHE A 172 -14.39 14.13 -6.48
CA PHE A 172 -14.63 15.21 -5.50
C PHE A 172 -13.44 15.49 -4.59
N PHE A 173 -12.61 14.49 -4.30
CA PHE A 173 -11.43 14.67 -3.45
C PHE A 173 -10.34 15.51 -4.14
N PHE A 174 -10.10 15.27 -5.43
CA PHE A 174 -9.12 16.02 -6.21
C PHE A 174 -9.67 17.34 -6.77
N ASP A 175 -10.98 17.55 -6.70
CA ASP A 175 -11.59 18.81 -7.10
C ASP A 175 -11.15 19.96 -6.17
N GLN A 176 -11.01 21.15 -6.76
CA GLN A 176 -10.32 22.31 -6.18
C GLN A 176 -10.99 22.87 -4.90
N LEU A 177 -12.21 22.43 -4.60
CA LEU A 177 -13.02 22.80 -3.42
C LEU A 177 -12.40 22.35 -2.08
N SER A 178 -11.49 21.38 -2.08
CA SER A 178 -10.83 20.87 -0.85
C SER A 178 -9.55 21.65 -0.45
N ASN A 179 -9.08 22.56 -1.30
CA ASN A 179 -7.93 23.41 -1.01
C ASN A 179 -8.34 24.59 -0.12
N TRP A 180 -8.29 24.37 1.19
CA TRP A 180 -8.43 25.41 2.22
C TRP A 180 -7.41 26.56 2.07
N GLN A 181 -6.35 26.38 1.28
CA GLN A 181 -5.36 27.42 0.98
C GLN A 181 -5.79 28.44 -0.08
N VAL A 182 -6.89 28.20 -0.81
CA VAL A 182 -7.37 29.10 -1.89
C VAL A 182 -8.60 29.91 -1.46
N SER A 183 -8.96 29.88 -0.17
CA SER A 183 -10.16 30.53 0.35
C SER A 183 -10.01 32.04 0.64
N ASP A 184 -8.87 32.65 0.34
CA ASP A 184 -8.64 34.08 0.58
C ASP A 184 -8.57 34.88 -0.73
N VAL A 185 -9.74 35.18 -1.31
CA VAL A 185 -10.08 36.47 -1.97
C VAL A 185 -11.58 36.71 -1.86
#